data_AF-A0AAD0VUU1-F1
#
_entry.id   AF-A0AAD0VUU1-F1
#
_cell.length_a   1.000
_cell.length_b   1.000
_cell.length_c   1.000
_cell.angle_alpha   90.00
_cell.angle_beta   90.00
_cell.angle_gamma   90.00
#
_symmetry.space_group_name_H-M   'P 1'
#
loop_
_entity.id
_entity.type
_entity.pdbx_description
1 polymer ?
#
loop_
_entity_poly.entity_id
_entity_poly.type
_entity_poly.pdbx_seq_one_letter_code
_entity_poly.pdbx_strand_id
1 'polypeptide(L)'
;MECKYKKLREKSLAKSVRYAVGDRVGEFTVLAIERRFSGKRACNEYLLQCSCGSKPLHKTHKDLDRNKYQCCQRCWSALAVKDRKPWSPTRYKRYDEGVIPNVGDVIGLSTVLEVTFGTWGGFEEMLVQCKCGSAPRKVYNIRKFRECKTKACKHCAKSRILARRLEERGLLHHFAGEKIDHYYRFRRMFNNITDRTGNPKSNNYQYYGQRGIQMDPAWRADPFLFVAYLVTLPGWDNPDLQLDREDNNGHYEPGNVRFVTRSVNMTNRRRCSALQEELNELRARLRSLESRTEEIDPPS
;
A
#
# COMPACT_ATOMS: atom_id res chain seq x y z
N MET A 1 55.50 -9.45 50.72
CA MET A 1 54.05 -9.22 50.61
C MET A 1 53.44 -10.29 49.71
N GLU A 2 53.24 -11.49 50.25
CA GLU A 2 52.52 -12.54 49.54
C GLU A 2 51.01 -12.24 49.57
N CYS A 3 50.44 -12.29 48.37
CA CYS A 3 49.12 -11.80 48.06
C CYS A 3 48.02 -12.58 48.82
N LYS A 4 47.50 -11.96 49.88
CA LYS A 4 46.33 -12.41 50.69
C LYS A 4 45.06 -12.68 49.85
N TYR A 5 45.05 -12.38 48.54
CA TYR A 5 43.93 -12.62 47.63
C TYR A 5 43.78 -14.07 47.14
N LYS A 6 44.80 -14.94 47.22
CA LYS A 6 44.64 -16.34 46.79
C LYS A 6 43.74 -17.15 47.73
N LYS A 7 43.81 -16.91 49.06
CA LYS A 7 43.04 -17.68 50.06
C LYS A 7 41.53 -17.39 50.10
N LEU A 8 41.07 -16.27 49.55
CA LEU A 8 39.63 -15.97 49.42
C LEU A 8 38.95 -16.72 48.26
N ARG A 9 39.72 -17.26 47.31
CA ARG A 9 39.17 -17.99 46.16
C ARG A 9 38.65 -19.37 46.54
N GLU A 10 39.22 -20.07 47.50
CA GLU A 10 38.79 -21.44 47.83
C GLU A 10 37.55 -21.50 48.73
N LYS A 11 37.41 -20.57 49.69
CA LYS A 11 36.31 -20.62 50.69
C LYS A 11 34.95 -20.09 50.21
N SER A 12 34.87 -19.44 49.04
CA SER A 12 33.61 -18.88 48.53
C SER A 12 32.94 -19.69 47.41
N LEU A 13 33.58 -20.73 46.89
CA LEU A 13 33.02 -21.53 45.79
C LEU A 13 31.85 -22.42 46.22
N ALA A 14 31.86 -22.96 47.44
CA ALA A 14 30.91 -23.98 47.88
C ALA A 14 29.43 -23.51 47.95
N LYS A 15 29.16 -22.21 48.09
CA LYS A 15 27.78 -21.69 48.20
C LYS A 15 27.12 -21.30 46.87
N SER A 16 27.82 -21.38 45.73
CA SER A 16 27.30 -20.90 44.43
C SER A 16 27.32 -21.94 43.29
N VAL A 17 27.82 -23.14 43.57
CA VAL A 17 27.87 -24.26 42.63
C VAL A 17 26.60 -25.08 42.79
N ARG A 18 25.81 -25.17 41.71
CA ARG A 18 24.50 -25.84 41.71
C ARG A 18 24.56 -27.30 41.26
N TYR A 19 25.62 -27.66 40.53
CA TYR A 19 25.90 -28.99 40.02
C TYR A 19 27.40 -29.27 40.16
N ALA A 20 27.79 -30.41 40.71
CA ALA A 20 29.18 -30.84 40.84
C ALA A 20 29.69 -31.51 39.55
N VAL A 21 31.01 -31.61 39.41
CA VAL A 21 31.62 -32.43 38.34
C VAL A 21 31.25 -33.89 38.57
N GLY A 22 30.77 -34.56 37.52
CA GLY A 22 30.22 -35.91 37.57
C GLY A 22 28.69 -35.97 37.70
N ASP A 23 28.04 -34.86 38.08
CA ASP A 23 26.57 -34.85 38.19
C ASP A 23 25.91 -35.10 36.84
N ARG A 24 24.76 -35.79 36.89
CA ARG A 24 23.90 -35.99 35.73
C ARG A 24 22.75 -34.99 35.74
N VAL A 25 22.58 -34.27 34.63
CA VAL A 25 21.50 -33.31 34.42
C VAL A 25 20.81 -33.66 33.10
N GLY A 26 19.70 -34.40 33.19
CA GLY A 26 19.13 -35.09 32.03
C GLY A 26 20.11 -36.11 31.45
N GLU A 27 20.37 -36.02 30.15
CA GLU A 27 21.34 -36.83 29.42
C GLU A 27 22.77 -36.26 29.44
N PHE A 28 23.01 -35.18 30.17
CA PHE A 28 24.34 -34.59 30.29
C PHE A 28 25.07 -35.06 31.55
N THR A 29 26.38 -35.21 31.43
CA THR A 29 27.32 -35.31 32.54
C THR A 29 28.12 -34.02 32.63
N VAL A 30 28.23 -33.45 33.84
CA VAL A 30 29.08 -32.28 34.10
C VAL A 30 30.55 -32.69 34.07
N LEU A 31 31.31 -32.20 33.10
CA LEU A 31 32.75 -32.47 32.99
C LEU A 31 33.61 -31.48 33.78
N ALA A 32 33.22 -30.20 33.77
CA ALA A 32 33.96 -29.14 34.42
C ALA A 32 33.04 -27.97 34.79
N ILE A 33 33.50 -27.15 35.71
CA ILE A 33 32.83 -25.94 36.16
C ILE A 33 33.81 -24.80 35.98
N GLU A 34 33.46 -23.86 35.13
CA GLU A 34 34.27 -22.70 34.80
C GLU A 34 33.58 -21.43 35.27
N ARG A 35 34.38 -20.39 35.55
CA ARG A 35 33.85 -19.11 36.00
C ARG A 35 33.99 -18.08 34.89
N ARG A 36 32.86 -17.62 34.39
CA ARG A 36 32.79 -16.60 33.35
C ARG A 36 32.50 -15.24 33.95
N PHE A 37 33.24 -14.23 33.49
CA PHE A 37 33.07 -12.83 33.89
C PHE A 37 32.38 -12.06 32.77
N SER A 38 31.34 -11.31 33.12
CA SER A 38 30.65 -10.38 32.22
C SER A 38 30.59 -9.02 32.91
N GLY A 39 31.60 -8.18 32.67
CA GLY A 39 31.81 -6.94 33.42
C GLY A 39 32.10 -7.22 34.89
N LYS A 40 31.39 -6.54 35.81
CA LYS A 40 31.54 -6.72 37.27
C LYS A 40 30.85 -7.99 37.82
N ARG A 41 30.13 -8.76 36.99
CA ARG A 41 29.37 -9.95 37.42
C ARG A 41 30.12 -11.22 37.02
N ALA A 42 30.13 -12.20 37.92
CA ALA A 42 30.67 -13.53 37.67
C ALA A 42 29.56 -14.58 37.77
N CYS A 43 29.52 -15.52 36.82
CA CYS A 43 28.64 -16.67 36.87
C CYS A 43 29.41 -17.97 36.63
N ASN A 44 28.89 -19.07 37.16
CA ASN A 44 29.41 -20.41 36.88
C ASN A 44 28.79 -20.91 35.58
N GLU A 45 29.64 -21.40 34.70
CA GLU A 45 29.33 -22.05 33.43
C GLU A 45 29.82 -23.50 33.51
N TYR A 46 28.94 -24.43 33.16
CA TYR A 46 29.14 -25.86 33.29
C TYR A 46 29.47 -26.40 31.90
N LEU A 47 30.60 -27.11 31.80
CA LEU A 47 30.96 -27.87 30.61
C LEU A 47 30.28 -29.23 30.69
N LEU A 48 29.45 -29.54 29.69
CA LEU A 48 28.54 -30.68 29.71
C LEU A 48 28.79 -31.60 28.53
N GLN A 49 28.87 -32.89 28.79
CA GLN A 49 28.98 -33.93 27.76
C GLN A 49 27.68 -34.71 27.69
N CYS A 50 27.07 -34.77 26.51
CA CYS A 50 25.86 -35.58 26.32
C CYS A 50 26.22 -37.07 26.28
N SER A 51 25.32 -37.92 26.78
CA SER A 51 25.42 -39.38 26.74
C SER A 51 25.69 -39.94 25.33
N CYS A 52 25.19 -39.25 24.30
CA CYS A 52 25.43 -39.63 22.91
C CYS A 52 26.80 -39.22 22.33
N GLY A 53 27.73 -38.74 23.17
CA GLY A 53 29.11 -38.44 22.75
C GLY A 53 29.28 -37.16 21.91
N SER A 54 28.24 -36.33 21.77
CA SER A 54 28.34 -35.06 21.03
C SER A 54 29.34 -34.10 21.66
N LYS A 55 29.96 -33.21 20.89
CA LYS A 55 30.91 -32.21 21.41
C LYS A 55 30.39 -31.53 22.71
N PRO A 56 31.26 -31.32 23.72
CA PRO A 56 30.90 -30.67 24.96
C PRO A 56 30.25 -29.29 24.76
N LEU A 57 29.32 -28.94 25.64
CA LEU A 57 28.57 -27.68 25.59
C LEU A 57 28.71 -26.92 26.90
N HIS A 58 28.83 -25.59 26.79
CA HIS A 58 28.82 -24.71 27.95
C HIS A 58 27.40 -24.21 28.24
N LYS A 59 26.95 -24.30 29.50
CA LYS A 59 25.64 -23.81 29.95
C LYS A 59 25.70 -23.17 31.33
N THR A 60 24.79 -22.25 31.63
CA THR A 60 24.65 -21.71 32.98
C THR A 60 23.69 -22.55 33.81
N HIS A 61 23.74 -22.47 35.15
CA HIS A 61 22.74 -23.16 35.99
C HIS A 61 21.32 -22.79 35.58
N LYS A 62 21.04 -21.51 35.27
CA LYS A 62 19.69 -21.06 34.87
C LYS A 62 19.15 -21.77 33.63
N ASP A 63 20.03 -22.18 32.71
CA ASP A 63 19.65 -22.94 31.52
C ASP A 63 19.28 -24.39 31.87
N LEU A 64 19.97 -24.97 32.85
CA LEU A 64 19.76 -26.34 33.33
C LEU A 64 18.51 -26.46 34.21
N ASP A 65 18.33 -25.52 35.14
CA ASP A 65 17.22 -25.48 36.11
C ASP A 65 15.85 -25.37 35.45
N ARG A 66 15.79 -24.60 34.37
CA ARG A 66 14.57 -24.38 33.58
C ARG A 66 14.19 -25.59 32.74
N ASN A 67 14.95 -26.68 32.86
CA ASN A 67 14.81 -27.91 32.10
C ASN A 67 14.79 -27.64 30.57
N LYS A 68 15.46 -26.55 30.15
CA LYS A 68 15.41 -26.05 28.78
C LYS A 68 16.24 -26.94 27.84
N TYR A 69 17.20 -27.68 28.39
CA TYR A 69 18.08 -28.58 27.65
C TYR A 69 18.26 -29.87 28.45
N GLN A 70 17.61 -30.94 28.02
CA GLN A 70 17.77 -32.27 28.62
C GLN A 70 18.83 -33.13 27.90
N CYS A 71 19.25 -32.75 26.70
CA CYS A 71 20.28 -33.43 25.90
C CYS A 71 20.84 -32.46 24.83
N CYS A 72 21.86 -32.88 24.07
CA CYS A 72 22.43 -32.04 23.02
C CYS A 72 21.44 -31.82 21.87
N GLN A 73 21.68 -30.79 21.04
CA GLN A 73 20.79 -30.45 19.93
C GLN A 73 20.50 -31.63 18.99
N ARG A 74 21.50 -32.49 18.73
CA ARG A 74 21.36 -33.67 17.87
C ARG A 74 20.43 -34.71 18.51
N CYS A 75 20.64 -35.01 19.79
CA CYS A 75 19.88 -36.02 20.52
C CYS A 75 18.47 -35.50 20.85
N TRP A 76 18.32 -34.19 21.05
CA TRP A 76 17.03 -33.51 21.13
C TRP A 76 16.27 -33.59 19.80
N SER A 77 16.94 -33.36 18.67
CA SER A 77 16.33 -33.47 17.33
C SER A 77 15.95 -34.91 16.97
N ALA A 78 16.69 -35.90 17.49
CA ALA A 78 16.38 -37.33 17.30
C ALA A 78 15.19 -37.81 18.16
N LEU A 79 15.07 -37.31 19.39
CA LEU A 79 13.92 -37.56 20.27
C LEU A 79 12.64 -36.83 19.80
N ALA A 80 12.80 -35.67 19.14
CA ALA A 80 11.71 -34.85 18.64
C ALA A 80 10.88 -35.50 17.50
N VAL A 81 11.26 -36.67 16.99
CA VAL A 81 10.53 -37.37 15.91
C VAL A 81 9.41 -38.27 16.44
N LYS A 82 9.51 -38.81 17.66
CA LYS A 82 8.58 -39.85 18.12
C LYS A 82 7.48 -39.37 19.06
N ASP A 83 7.77 -38.48 20.02
CA ASP A 83 6.76 -38.07 21.00
C ASP A 83 6.97 -36.63 21.49
N ARG A 84 6.38 -35.65 20.78
CA ARG A 84 5.53 -34.55 21.30
C ARG A 84 5.47 -33.35 20.36
N LYS A 85 4.33 -32.66 20.48
CA LYS A 85 3.97 -31.37 19.86
C LYS A 85 5.17 -30.43 19.70
N PRO A 86 5.35 -29.81 18.53
CA PRO A 86 6.52 -28.99 18.22
C PRO A 86 6.79 -27.94 19.30
N TRP A 87 8.04 -27.82 19.72
CA TRP A 87 8.55 -26.64 20.40
C TRP A 87 8.22 -25.41 19.53
N SER A 88 7.18 -24.66 19.91
CA SER A 88 6.88 -23.39 19.27
C SER A 88 7.81 -22.34 19.88
N PRO A 89 8.70 -21.71 19.11
CA PRO A 89 9.31 -20.46 19.55
C PRO A 89 8.16 -19.48 19.78
N THR A 90 7.99 -19.05 21.02
CA THR A 90 6.91 -18.18 21.52
C THR A 90 6.99 -16.74 20.99
N ARG A 91 6.99 -16.57 19.66
CA ARG A 91 6.69 -15.29 19.01
C ARG A 91 5.95 -15.42 17.67
N TYR A 92 6.04 -16.58 17.00
CA TYR A 92 5.24 -16.86 15.82
C TYR A 92 4.52 -18.18 16.06
N LYS A 93 3.24 -18.10 16.46
CA LYS A 93 2.35 -19.26 16.37
C LYS A 93 2.51 -19.80 14.94
N ARG A 94 2.93 -21.06 14.77
CA ARG A 94 2.57 -21.78 13.55
C ARG A 94 1.07 -21.58 13.45
N TYR A 95 0.61 -20.86 12.43
CA TYR A 95 -0.83 -20.75 12.22
C TYR A 95 -1.30 -22.20 12.10
N ASP A 96 -2.19 -22.64 13.00
CA ASP A 96 -2.75 -23.98 12.95
C ASP A 96 -3.20 -24.26 11.51
N GLU A 97 -3.00 -25.49 11.05
CA GLU A 97 -3.26 -25.91 9.66
C GLU A 97 -4.72 -25.63 9.20
N GLY A 98 -5.65 -25.29 10.11
CA GLY A 98 -7.01 -24.83 9.81
C GLY A 98 -7.21 -23.30 9.68
N VAL A 99 -6.18 -22.48 9.92
CA VAL A 99 -6.26 -21.01 9.89
C VAL A 99 -5.78 -20.43 8.57
N ILE A 100 -4.82 -21.08 7.89
CA ILE A 100 -4.30 -20.62 6.60
C ILE A 100 -5.23 -21.15 5.49
N PRO A 101 -5.77 -20.30 4.61
CA PRO A 101 -6.54 -20.73 3.44
C PRO A 101 -5.68 -21.55 2.46
N ASN A 102 -6.29 -22.52 1.79
CA ASN A 102 -5.66 -23.23 0.67
C ASN A 102 -5.73 -22.42 -0.62
N VAL A 103 -4.83 -22.73 -1.57
CA VAL A 103 -4.96 -22.23 -2.94
C VAL A 103 -6.29 -22.72 -3.52
N GLY A 104 -7.04 -21.80 -4.13
CA GLY A 104 -8.39 -22.04 -4.63
C GLY A 104 -9.50 -21.64 -3.65
N ASP A 105 -9.21 -21.46 -2.36
CA ASP A 105 -10.21 -21.05 -1.38
C ASP A 105 -10.80 -19.68 -1.74
N VAL A 106 -12.13 -19.56 -1.58
CA VAL A 106 -12.86 -18.31 -1.79
C VAL A 106 -13.17 -17.67 -0.44
N ILE A 107 -12.64 -16.47 -0.22
CA ILE A 107 -12.89 -15.67 0.98
C ILE A 107 -13.57 -14.38 0.56
N GLY A 108 -14.88 -14.28 0.85
CA GLY A 108 -15.70 -13.17 0.37
C GLY A 108 -15.79 -13.17 -1.16
N LEU A 109 -15.25 -12.13 -1.81
CA LEU A 109 -15.22 -12.00 -3.28
C LEU A 109 -13.82 -12.23 -3.86
N SER A 110 -12.92 -12.87 -3.10
CA SER A 110 -11.54 -13.10 -3.54
C SER A 110 -11.18 -14.58 -3.49
N THR A 111 -10.53 -15.06 -4.53
CA THR A 111 -9.97 -16.41 -4.62
C THR A 111 -8.48 -16.36 -4.27
N VAL A 112 -8.01 -17.30 -3.46
CA VAL A 112 -6.59 -17.45 -3.12
C VAL A 112 -5.86 -18.08 -4.29
N LEU A 113 -4.84 -17.39 -4.82
CA LEU A 113 -4.03 -17.88 -5.93
C LEU A 113 -2.74 -18.54 -5.45
N GLU A 114 -2.12 -17.99 -4.42
CA GLU A 114 -0.83 -18.45 -3.91
C GLU A 114 -0.74 -18.16 -2.41
N VAL A 115 -0.06 -19.04 -1.69
CA VAL A 115 0.29 -18.87 -0.28
C VAL A 115 1.77 -19.14 -0.12
N THR A 116 2.49 -18.19 0.43
CA THR A 116 3.92 -18.33 0.69
C THR A 116 4.17 -18.46 2.19
N PHE A 117 5.21 -19.21 2.51
CA PHE A 117 5.64 -19.50 3.86
C PHE A 117 7.09 -19.09 4.01
N GLY A 118 7.38 -18.42 5.12
CA GLY A 118 8.75 -18.06 5.47
C GLY A 118 9.58 -19.29 5.81
N THR A 119 10.90 -19.08 5.95
CA THR A 119 11.90 -20.14 6.22
C THR A 119 11.62 -21.01 7.45
N TRP A 120 10.83 -20.51 8.41
CA TRP A 120 10.46 -21.23 9.64
C TRP A 120 9.04 -21.85 9.57
N GLY A 121 8.43 -21.90 8.39
CA GLY A 121 7.11 -22.50 8.14
C GLY A 121 5.91 -21.64 8.56
N GLY A 122 6.15 -20.37 8.92
CA GLY A 122 5.07 -19.42 9.21
C GLY A 122 4.51 -18.79 7.94
N PHE A 123 3.22 -18.47 7.94
CA PHE A 123 2.60 -17.68 6.86
C PHE A 123 3.35 -16.34 6.67
N GLU A 124 3.68 -16.03 5.42
CA GLU A 124 4.37 -14.79 5.05
C GLU A 124 3.46 -13.88 4.22
N GLU A 125 2.97 -14.36 3.08
CA GLU A 125 2.01 -13.64 2.25
C GLU A 125 1.06 -14.61 1.53
N MET A 126 -0.10 -14.10 1.10
CA MET A 126 -0.91 -14.76 0.08
C MET A 126 -1.26 -13.78 -1.02
N LEU A 127 -1.34 -14.31 -2.24
CA LEU A 127 -1.84 -13.59 -3.40
C LEU A 127 -3.31 -13.95 -3.61
N VAL A 128 -4.17 -12.94 -3.74
CA VAL A 128 -5.61 -13.14 -3.95
C VAL A 128 -6.13 -12.36 -5.14
N GLN A 129 -6.98 -13.00 -5.95
CA GLN A 129 -7.64 -12.42 -7.10
C GLN A 129 -9.08 -12.05 -6.76
N CYS A 130 -9.50 -10.82 -7.06
CA CYS A 130 -10.90 -10.44 -6.84
C CYS A 130 -11.78 -10.89 -8.01
N LYS A 131 -13.04 -11.26 -7.73
CA LYS A 131 -14.05 -11.61 -8.74
C LYS A 131 -14.23 -10.55 -9.84
N CYS A 132 -13.96 -9.28 -9.55
CA CYS A 132 -14.08 -8.20 -10.54
C CYS A 132 -12.94 -8.18 -11.59
N GLY A 133 -12.00 -9.13 -11.55
CA GLY A 133 -10.88 -9.18 -12.49
C GLY A 133 -9.75 -8.17 -12.25
N SER A 134 -9.84 -7.31 -11.23
CA SER A 134 -8.75 -6.39 -10.88
C SER A 134 -7.49 -7.18 -10.53
N ALA A 135 -6.30 -6.69 -10.89
CA ALA A 135 -5.02 -7.37 -10.66
C ALA A 135 -4.88 -8.01 -9.25
N PRO A 136 -4.23 -9.19 -9.13
CA PRO A 136 -4.05 -9.86 -7.86
C PRO A 136 -3.39 -8.96 -6.83
N ARG A 137 -3.77 -9.12 -5.56
CA ARG A 137 -3.20 -8.34 -4.44
C ARG A 137 -2.61 -9.23 -3.38
N LYS A 138 -1.51 -8.77 -2.78
CA LYS A 138 -0.89 -9.42 -1.63
C LYS A 138 -1.67 -9.14 -0.35
N VAL A 139 -1.75 -10.15 0.51
CA VAL A 139 -2.34 -10.09 1.84
C VAL A 139 -1.35 -10.69 2.83
N TYR A 140 -1.03 -9.93 3.86
CA TYR A 140 -0.01 -10.29 4.87
C TYR A 140 -0.62 -10.64 6.24
N ASN A 141 -1.94 -10.53 6.39
CA ASN A 141 -2.62 -10.82 7.64
C ASN A 141 -3.94 -11.55 7.37
N ILE A 142 -3.92 -12.87 7.54
CA ILE A 142 -5.07 -13.75 7.29
C ILE A 142 -6.25 -13.38 8.20
N ARG A 143 -5.99 -13.12 9.49
CA ARG A 143 -7.05 -12.79 10.46
C ARG A 143 -7.80 -11.54 10.05
N LYS A 144 -7.09 -10.43 9.78
CA LYS A 144 -7.69 -9.20 9.26
C LYS A 144 -8.42 -9.47 7.94
N PHE A 145 -7.88 -10.29 7.05
CA PHE A 145 -8.54 -10.57 5.79
C PHE A 145 -9.89 -11.31 5.95
N ARG A 146 -9.98 -12.26 6.89
CA ARG A 146 -11.21 -12.98 7.22
C ARG A 146 -12.21 -12.10 7.98
N GLU A 147 -11.74 -11.32 8.95
CA GLU A 147 -12.56 -10.47 9.84
C GLU A 147 -12.95 -9.13 9.19
N CYS A 148 -12.17 -8.60 8.24
CA CYS A 148 -12.38 -7.25 7.73
C CYS A 148 -13.68 -7.14 6.91
N LYS A 149 -14.42 -6.08 7.22
CA LYS A 149 -15.56 -5.54 6.45
C LYS A 149 -15.20 -5.15 5.01
N THR A 150 -13.91 -5.14 4.65
CA THR A 150 -13.39 -4.92 3.29
C THR A 150 -13.25 -6.25 2.54
N LYS A 151 -14.35 -6.99 2.38
CA LYS A 151 -14.42 -8.21 1.55
C LYS A 151 -14.29 -7.92 0.04
N ALA A 152 -14.15 -6.65 -0.33
CA ALA A 152 -13.98 -6.15 -1.68
C ALA A 152 -12.55 -5.64 -1.90
N CYS A 153 -12.00 -5.82 -3.10
CA CYS A 153 -10.71 -5.25 -3.45
C CYS A 153 -10.77 -3.71 -3.48
N LYS A 154 -9.60 -3.06 -3.48
CA LYS A 154 -9.50 -1.59 -3.57
C LYS A 154 -10.24 -1.04 -4.79
N HIS A 155 -10.24 -1.76 -5.92
CA HIS A 155 -11.00 -1.38 -7.11
C HIS A 155 -12.50 -1.36 -6.80
N CYS A 156 -13.12 -2.49 -6.44
CA CYS A 156 -14.54 -2.56 -6.08
C CYS A 156 -14.95 -1.56 -4.98
N ALA A 157 -14.11 -1.37 -3.97
CA ALA A 157 -14.38 -0.40 -2.91
C ALA A 157 -14.46 1.03 -3.46
N LYS A 158 -13.51 1.42 -4.32
CA LYS A 158 -13.51 2.73 -5.00
C LYS A 158 -14.68 2.86 -5.98
N SER A 159 -14.93 1.83 -6.79
CA SER A 159 -16.03 1.83 -7.77
C SER A 159 -17.38 2.03 -7.09
N ARG A 160 -17.63 1.37 -5.95
CA ARG A 160 -18.85 1.56 -5.16
C ARG A 160 -18.99 2.98 -4.60
N ILE A 161 -17.91 3.55 -4.05
CA ILE A 161 -17.92 4.93 -3.53
C ILE A 161 -18.16 5.92 -4.67
N LEU A 162 -17.52 5.71 -5.82
CA LEU A 162 -17.69 6.55 -6.99
C LEU A 162 -19.12 6.47 -7.54
N ALA A 163 -19.66 5.27 -7.72
CA ALA A 163 -21.03 5.07 -8.18
C ALA A 163 -22.04 5.82 -7.31
N ARG A 164 -21.92 5.67 -5.97
CA ARG A 164 -22.75 6.41 -5.02
C ARG A 164 -22.63 7.94 -5.18
N ARG A 165 -21.41 8.47 -5.29
CA ARG A 165 -21.19 9.92 -5.46
C ARG A 165 -21.75 10.44 -6.79
N LEU A 166 -21.66 9.65 -7.84
CA LEU A 166 -22.24 10.00 -9.14
C LEU A 166 -23.77 9.98 -9.07
N GLU A 167 -24.36 9.00 -8.39
CA GLU A 167 -25.80 8.89 -8.17
C GLU A 167 -26.36 10.06 -7.36
N GLU A 168 -25.70 10.42 -6.26
CA GLU A 168 -26.05 11.59 -5.42
C GLU A 168 -26.01 12.93 -6.21
N ARG A 169 -25.33 12.96 -7.36
CA ARG A 169 -25.22 14.12 -8.25
C ARG A 169 -26.05 13.99 -9.53
N GLY A 170 -26.81 12.90 -9.69
CA GLY A 170 -27.55 12.61 -10.91
C GLY A 170 -26.67 12.27 -12.11
N LEU A 171 -25.36 12.01 -11.93
CA LEU A 171 -24.40 11.78 -13.01
C LEU A 171 -24.19 10.30 -13.36
N LEU A 172 -24.69 9.37 -12.55
CA LEU A 172 -24.44 7.94 -12.75
C LEU A 172 -24.87 7.45 -14.13
N HIS A 173 -25.98 7.95 -14.65
CA HIS A 173 -26.53 7.55 -15.96
C HIS A 173 -25.60 7.87 -17.15
N HIS A 174 -24.75 8.90 -17.02
CA HIS A 174 -23.73 9.23 -18.03
C HIS A 174 -22.53 8.27 -18.00
N PHE A 175 -22.26 7.61 -16.88
CA PHE A 175 -21.00 6.89 -16.63
C PHE A 175 -21.20 5.42 -16.18
N ALA A 176 -22.41 4.88 -16.31
CA ALA A 176 -22.68 3.49 -15.96
C ALA A 176 -22.05 2.51 -16.98
N GLY A 177 -21.62 1.34 -16.49
CA GLY A 177 -21.04 0.29 -17.33
C GLY A 177 -19.75 0.73 -18.02
N GLU A 178 -19.67 0.50 -19.33
CA GLU A 178 -18.50 0.81 -20.17
C GLU A 178 -18.22 2.32 -20.28
N LYS A 179 -19.22 3.17 -20.00
CA LYS A 179 -19.06 4.63 -20.04
C LYS A 179 -18.23 5.19 -18.89
N ILE A 180 -17.88 4.37 -17.90
CA ILE A 180 -17.07 4.79 -16.75
C ILE A 180 -15.69 5.34 -17.16
N ASP A 181 -15.18 4.92 -18.31
CA ASP A 181 -13.91 5.39 -18.85
C ASP A 181 -13.94 6.88 -19.20
N HIS A 182 -15.09 7.42 -19.60
CA HIS A 182 -15.25 8.87 -19.80
C HIS A 182 -15.08 9.65 -18.50
N TYR A 183 -15.55 9.12 -17.36
CA TYR A 183 -15.32 9.75 -16.05
C TYR A 183 -13.83 9.80 -15.72
N TYR A 184 -13.11 8.69 -15.93
CA TYR A 184 -11.66 8.66 -15.68
C TYR A 184 -10.89 9.60 -16.62
N ARG A 185 -11.36 9.74 -17.87
CA ARG A 185 -10.81 10.71 -18.82
C ARG A 185 -11.03 12.15 -18.35
N PHE A 186 -12.24 12.51 -17.90
CA PHE A 186 -12.53 13.85 -17.38
C PHE A 186 -11.72 14.16 -16.12
N ARG A 187 -11.57 13.19 -15.22
CA ARG A 187 -10.72 13.32 -14.04
C ARG A 187 -9.25 13.56 -14.42
N ARG A 188 -8.75 12.94 -15.50
CA ARG A 188 -7.41 13.18 -16.03
C ARG A 188 -7.28 14.59 -16.61
N MET A 189 -8.29 15.05 -17.37
CA MET A 189 -8.33 16.42 -17.91
C MET A 189 -8.31 17.46 -16.78
N PHE A 190 -9.14 17.27 -15.76
CA PHE A 190 -9.18 18.12 -14.56
C PHE A 190 -7.78 18.25 -13.94
N ASN A 191 -7.15 17.12 -13.62
CA ASN A 191 -5.81 17.11 -13.00
C ASN A 191 -4.77 17.84 -13.87
N ASN A 192 -4.79 17.61 -15.19
CA ASN A 192 -3.87 18.26 -16.13
C ASN A 192 -4.08 19.78 -16.16
N ILE A 193 -5.34 20.24 -16.12
CA ILE A 193 -5.65 21.67 -16.04
C ILE A 193 -5.16 22.24 -14.71
N THR A 194 -5.51 21.61 -13.58
CA THR A 194 -5.10 22.07 -12.26
C THR A 194 -3.58 22.18 -12.12
N ASP A 195 -2.84 21.22 -12.67
CA ASP A 195 -1.38 21.21 -12.66
C ASP A 195 -0.81 22.36 -13.51
N ARG A 196 -1.20 22.48 -14.79
CA ARG A 196 -0.63 23.52 -15.67
C ARG A 196 -1.02 24.95 -15.29
N THR A 197 -2.16 25.15 -14.63
CA THR A 197 -2.61 26.50 -14.21
C THR A 197 -2.15 26.88 -12.81
N GLY A 198 -1.96 25.91 -11.91
CA GLY A 198 -1.74 26.17 -10.48
C GLY A 198 -0.41 25.68 -9.90
N ASN A 199 0.39 24.91 -10.65
CA ASN A 199 1.66 24.38 -10.17
C ASN A 199 2.84 25.02 -10.92
N PRO A 200 3.60 25.94 -10.29
CA PRO A 200 4.79 26.56 -10.89
C PRO A 200 5.88 25.57 -11.35
N LYS A 201 5.88 24.33 -10.84
CA LYS A 201 6.83 23.29 -11.24
C LYS A 201 6.38 22.51 -12.49
N SER A 202 5.17 22.74 -12.98
CA SER A 202 4.68 22.08 -14.19
C SER A 202 5.41 22.62 -15.41
N ASN A 203 5.86 21.74 -16.32
CA ASN A 203 6.51 22.14 -17.58
C ASN A 203 5.65 23.08 -18.43
N ASN A 204 4.33 23.02 -18.25
CA ASN A 204 3.38 23.85 -18.99
C ASN A 204 3.00 25.13 -18.24
N TYR A 205 3.47 25.36 -17.01
CA TYR A 205 3.04 26.49 -16.19
C TYR A 205 3.28 27.83 -16.87
N GLN A 206 4.43 27.99 -17.54
CA GLN A 206 4.78 29.20 -18.29
C GLN A 206 3.74 29.59 -19.36
N TYR A 207 3.05 28.61 -19.94
CA TYR A 207 2.06 28.82 -21.01
C TYR A 207 0.64 29.04 -20.49
N TYR A 208 0.40 28.82 -19.20
CA TYR A 208 -0.93 28.89 -18.59
C TYR A 208 -0.90 29.69 -17.29
N GLY A 209 -0.43 29.09 -16.19
CA GLY A 209 -0.42 29.73 -14.88
C GLY A 209 0.38 31.04 -14.82
N GLN A 210 1.54 31.12 -15.49
CA GLN A 210 2.33 32.37 -15.54
C GLN A 210 1.61 33.50 -16.31
N ARG A 211 0.69 33.15 -17.21
CA ARG A 211 -0.15 34.12 -17.93
C ARG A 211 -1.41 34.52 -17.15
N GLY A 212 -1.60 33.99 -15.93
CA GLY A 212 -2.80 34.22 -15.13
C GLY A 212 -4.01 33.38 -15.56
N ILE A 213 -3.84 32.37 -16.43
CA ILE A 213 -4.93 31.48 -16.80
C ILE A 213 -5.26 30.57 -15.62
N GLN A 214 -6.52 30.58 -15.20
CA GLN A 214 -7.00 29.79 -14.07
C GLN A 214 -8.11 28.82 -14.49
N MET A 215 -8.48 27.96 -13.55
CA MET A 215 -9.68 27.15 -13.61
C MET A 215 -10.74 27.81 -12.76
N ASP A 216 -11.99 27.73 -13.20
CA ASP A 216 -13.15 28.18 -12.45
C ASP A 216 -13.05 27.73 -10.97
N PRO A 217 -13.20 28.65 -10.00
CA PRO A 217 -13.05 28.32 -8.58
C PRO A 217 -14.04 27.25 -8.08
N ALA A 218 -15.27 27.22 -8.60
CA ALA A 218 -16.27 26.22 -8.22
C ALA A 218 -15.87 24.84 -8.74
N TRP A 219 -15.36 24.73 -9.97
CA TRP A 219 -14.79 23.50 -10.50
C TRP A 219 -13.59 23.03 -9.68
N ARG A 220 -12.70 23.95 -9.28
CA ARG A 220 -11.52 23.63 -8.47
C ARG A 220 -11.90 23.11 -7.08
N ALA A 221 -12.95 23.66 -6.47
CA ALA A 221 -13.48 23.24 -5.18
C ALA A 221 -14.22 21.89 -5.26
N ASP A 222 -15.00 21.68 -6.32
CA ASP A 222 -15.76 20.45 -6.55
C ASP A 222 -15.58 19.92 -7.98
N PRO A 223 -14.71 18.92 -8.18
CA PRO A 223 -14.48 18.32 -9.50
C PRO A 223 -15.73 17.70 -10.13
N PHE A 224 -16.79 17.40 -9.36
CA PHE A 224 -18.05 16.91 -9.93
C PHE A 224 -18.81 18.01 -10.68
N LEU A 225 -18.65 19.29 -10.33
CA LEU A 225 -19.23 20.40 -11.09
C LEU A 225 -18.59 20.54 -12.47
N PHE A 226 -17.27 20.35 -12.55
CA PHE A 226 -16.56 20.27 -13.82
C PHE A 226 -17.09 19.12 -14.68
N VAL A 227 -17.21 17.92 -14.10
CA VAL A 227 -17.75 16.73 -14.79
C VAL A 227 -19.19 16.97 -15.27
N ALA A 228 -20.04 17.55 -14.42
CA ALA A 228 -21.42 17.87 -14.76
C ALA A 228 -21.52 18.87 -15.91
N TYR A 229 -20.62 19.85 -15.98
CA TYR A 229 -20.54 20.76 -17.11
C TYR A 229 -20.06 20.06 -18.38
N LEU A 230 -19.03 19.20 -18.29
CA LEU A 230 -18.49 18.54 -19.48
C LEU A 230 -19.51 17.63 -20.17
N VAL A 231 -20.39 16.95 -19.44
CA VAL A 231 -21.42 16.08 -20.04
C VAL A 231 -22.51 16.83 -20.79
N THR A 232 -22.62 18.16 -20.64
CA THR A 232 -23.56 18.98 -21.43
C THR A 232 -22.97 19.44 -22.75
N LEU A 233 -21.65 19.29 -22.94
CA LEU A 233 -20.97 19.75 -24.16
C LEU A 233 -21.10 18.73 -25.30
N PRO A 234 -21.24 19.19 -26.55
CA PRO A 234 -21.20 18.30 -27.71
C PRO A 234 -19.88 17.51 -27.79
N GLY A 235 -19.97 16.21 -28.09
CA GLY A 235 -18.81 15.34 -28.24
C GLY A 235 -18.16 14.90 -26.92
N TRP A 236 -18.82 15.11 -25.78
CA TRP A 236 -18.32 14.71 -24.46
C TRP A 236 -18.08 13.20 -24.32
N ASP A 237 -18.67 12.35 -25.15
CA ASP A 237 -18.54 10.90 -25.15
C ASP A 237 -17.58 10.39 -26.23
N ASN A 238 -17.08 11.26 -27.12
CA ASN A 238 -16.14 10.85 -28.16
C ASN A 238 -14.70 10.80 -27.60
N PRO A 239 -14.05 9.62 -27.49
CA PRO A 239 -12.70 9.45 -26.95
C PRO A 239 -11.61 10.24 -27.69
N ASP A 240 -11.80 10.52 -28.99
CA ASP A 240 -10.80 11.13 -29.87
C ASP A 240 -10.76 12.66 -29.77
N LEU A 241 -11.77 13.27 -29.14
CA LEU A 241 -11.82 14.71 -28.92
C LEU A 241 -11.02 15.13 -27.68
N GLN A 242 -10.44 16.33 -27.78
CA GLN A 242 -9.65 16.97 -26.75
C GLN A 242 -10.37 18.19 -26.20
N LEU A 243 -10.18 18.44 -24.91
CA LEU A 243 -10.68 19.64 -24.27
C LEU A 243 -9.81 20.84 -24.65
N ASP A 244 -10.41 21.82 -25.29
CA ASP A 244 -9.80 23.07 -25.75
C ASP A 244 -10.54 24.27 -25.14
N ARG A 245 -9.90 25.45 -25.21
CA ARG A 245 -10.57 26.71 -24.91
C ARG A 245 -10.99 27.41 -26.20
N GLU A 246 -12.16 28.03 -26.21
CA GLU A 246 -12.61 28.78 -27.39
C GLU A 246 -11.79 30.07 -27.55
N ASP A 247 -11.70 30.85 -26.47
CA ASP A 247 -10.73 31.91 -26.28
C ASP A 247 -9.49 31.38 -25.56
N ASN A 248 -8.38 31.36 -26.28
CA ASN A 248 -7.07 30.93 -25.79
C ASN A 248 -6.51 31.80 -24.65
N ASN A 249 -7.00 33.03 -24.51
CA ASN A 249 -6.60 33.95 -23.46
C ASN A 249 -7.50 33.86 -22.22
N GLY A 250 -8.76 33.44 -22.38
CA GLY A 250 -9.71 33.23 -21.28
C GLY A 250 -9.42 32.02 -20.36
N HIS A 251 -10.18 31.89 -19.28
CA HIS A 251 -9.99 30.84 -18.27
C HIS A 251 -10.62 29.49 -18.66
N TYR A 252 -10.36 28.44 -17.88
CA TYR A 252 -11.14 27.20 -17.95
C TYR A 252 -12.43 27.38 -17.14
N GLU A 253 -13.48 27.86 -17.81
CA GLU A 253 -14.75 28.23 -17.20
C GLU A 253 -15.94 27.91 -18.12
N PRO A 254 -17.18 27.89 -17.60
CA PRO A 254 -18.37 27.73 -18.43
C PRO A 254 -18.40 28.75 -19.58
N GLY A 255 -18.65 28.27 -20.79
CA GLY A 255 -18.73 29.10 -22.00
C GLY A 255 -17.41 29.26 -22.75
N ASN A 256 -16.26 28.99 -22.11
CA ASN A 256 -14.95 29.06 -22.75
C ASN A 256 -14.28 27.69 -23.00
N VAL A 257 -15.02 26.58 -22.84
CA VAL A 257 -14.47 25.23 -22.96
C VAL A 257 -15.28 24.41 -23.95
N ARG A 258 -14.58 23.66 -24.82
CA ARG A 258 -15.20 22.82 -25.86
C ARG A 258 -14.40 21.55 -26.15
N PHE A 259 -15.05 20.55 -26.74
CA PHE A 259 -14.38 19.38 -27.31
C PHE A 259 -14.08 19.58 -28.79
N VAL A 260 -12.82 19.39 -29.18
CA VAL A 260 -12.36 19.54 -30.56
C VAL A 260 -11.40 18.43 -30.96
N THR A 261 -11.24 18.19 -32.25
CA THR A 261 -10.23 17.27 -32.74
C THR A 261 -8.82 17.82 -32.51
N ARG A 262 -7.83 16.94 -32.51
CA ARG A 262 -6.42 17.34 -32.38
C ARG A 262 -6.00 18.33 -33.47
N SER A 263 -6.49 18.20 -34.70
CA SER A 263 -6.18 19.11 -35.81
C SER A 263 -6.66 20.54 -35.53
N VAL A 264 -7.89 20.70 -35.03
CA VAL A 264 -8.44 22.01 -34.66
C VAL A 264 -7.62 22.67 -33.55
N ASN A 265 -7.28 21.92 -32.49
CA ASN A 265 -6.45 22.42 -31.39
C ASN A 265 -5.05 22.85 -31.87
N MET A 266 -4.45 22.12 -32.82
CA MET A 266 -3.15 22.50 -33.41
C MET A 266 -3.23 23.75 -34.29
N THR A 267 -4.30 23.93 -35.04
CA THR A 267 -4.52 25.13 -35.85
C THR A 267 -4.61 26.38 -34.98
N ASN A 268 -5.22 26.28 -33.79
CA ASN A 268 -5.29 27.37 -32.82
C ASN A 268 -3.90 27.79 -32.29
N ARG A 269 -2.89 26.90 -32.31
CA ARG A 269 -1.51 27.25 -31.95
C ARG A 269 -0.75 28.02 -33.04
N ARG A 270 -1.24 27.99 -34.29
CA ARG A 270 -0.56 28.58 -35.45
C ARG A 270 -1.15 29.93 -35.85
N ARG A 271 -2.25 30.38 -35.25
CA ARG A 271 -2.84 31.69 -35.53
C ARG A 271 -2.06 32.79 -34.83
N CYS A 272 -1.69 33.82 -35.59
CA CYS A 272 -1.08 35.03 -35.08
C CYS A 272 -2.07 35.75 -34.13
N SER A 273 -1.59 36.34 -33.04
CA SER A 273 -2.44 37.00 -32.04
C SER A 273 -3.34 38.08 -32.64
N ALA A 274 -2.81 38.87 -33.58
CA ALA A 274 -3.56 39.93 -34.26
C ALA A 274 -4.80 39.41 -35.02
N LEU A 275 -4.66 38.28 -35.72
CA LEU A 275 -5.78 37.65 -36.44
C LEU A 275 -6.85 37.08 -35.50
N GLN A 276 -6.44 36.68 -34.29
CA GLN A 276 -7.37 36.14 -33.31
C GLN A 276 -8.19 37.25 -32.65
N GLU A 277 -7.60 38.42 -32.39
CA GLU A 277 -8.29 39.62 -31.90
C GLU A 277 -9.35 40.09 -32.91
N GLU A 278 -8.96 40.24 -34.18
CA GLU A 278 -9.86 40.65 -35.25
C GLU A 278 -11.06 39.68 -35.40
N LEU A 279 -10.80 38.36 -35.36
CA LEU A 279 -11.86 37.35 -35.42
C LEU A 279 -12.82 37.43 -34.23
N ASN A 280 -12.30 37.69 -33.02
CA ASN A 280 -13.11 37.82 -31.81
C ASN A 280 -14.01 39.06 -31.89
N GLU A 281 -13.48 40.17 -32.40
CA GLU A 281 -14.22 41.42 -32.59
C GLU A 281 -15.34 41.25 -33.62
N LEU A 282 -15.06 40.58 -34.74
CA LEU A 282 -16.05 40.23 -35.76
C LEU A 282 -17.16 39.33 -35.20
N ARG A 283 -16.80 38.31 -34.40
CA ARG A 283 -17.79 37.42 -33.74
C ARG A 283 -18.65 38.17 -32.73
N ALA A 284 -18.08 39.10 -31.96
CA ALA A 284 -18.84 39.92 -31.03
C ALA A 284 -19.83 40.83 -31.77
N ARG A 285 -19.39 41.42 -32.88
CA ARG A 285 -20.24 42.25 -33.74
C ARG A 285 -21.38 41.45 -34.37
N LEU A 286 -21.12 40.24 -34.84
CA LEU A 286 -22.14 39.32 -35.35
C LEU A 286 -23.21 39.02 -34.30
N ARG A 287 -22.82 38.60 -33.09
CA ARG A 287 -23.78 38.33 -32.00
C ARG A 287 -24.64 39.54 -31.65
N SER A 288 -24.07 40.75 -31.66
CA SER A 288 -24.82 41.98 -31.43
C SER A 288 -25.80 42.30 -32.56
N LEU A 289 -25.48 41.96 -33.81
CA LEU A 289 -26.40 42.12 -34.93
C LEU A 289 -27.51 41.09 -34.90
N GLU A 290 -27.17 39.83 -34.59
CA GLU A 290 -28.13 38.72 -34.44
C GLU A 290 -29.16 39.03 -33.35
N SER A 291 -28.74 39.56 -32.19
CA SER A 291 -29.69 39.94 -31.12
C SER A 291 -30.60 41.09 -31.55
N ARG A 292 -30.09 42.06 -32.32
CA ARG A 292 -30.89 43.17 -32.85
C ARG A 292 -31.89 42.71 -33.90
N THR A 293 -31.56 41.69 -34.69
CA THR A 293 -32.51 41.10 -35.63
C THR A 293 -33.62 40.31 -34.94
N GLU A 294 -33.31 39.60 -33.84
CA GLU A 294 -34.33 38.93 -33.02
C GLU A 294 -35.27 39.92 -32.32
N GLU A 295 -34.82 41.14 -32.00
CA GLU A 295 -35.67 42.21 -31.48
C GLU A 295 -36.61 42.83 -32.53
N ILE A 296 -36.20 42.81 -33.81
CA ILE A 296 -36.96 43.41 -34.92
C ILE A 296 -38.01 42.41 -35.46
N ASP A 297 -37.72 41.12 -35.43
CA ASP A 297 -38.57 40.06 -35.99
C ASP A 297 -38.68 38.89 -34.98
N PRO A 298 -39.48 39.05 -33.91
CA PRO A 298 -39.61 38.00 -32.89
C PRO A 298 -40.27 36.76 -33.51
N PRO A 299 -39.80 35.54 -33.16
CA PRO A 299 -40.31 34.31 -33.76
C PRO A 299 -41.80 34.15 -33.50
N SER A 300 -42.54 33.79 -34.56
CA SER A 300 -44.01 33.68 -34.65
C SER A 300 -44.58 32.54 -33.80
#